data_AF-A0A920QHG0-F1
#
_entry.id   AF-A0A920QHG0-F1
#
_cell.length_a   1.000
_cell.length_b   1.000
_cell.length_c   1.000
_cell.angle_alpha   90.00
_cell.angle_beta   90.00
_cell.angle_gamma   90.00
#
_symmetry.space_group_name_H-M   'P 1'
#
loop_
_entity.id
_entity.type
_entity.pdbx_description
1 polymer ?
#
loop_
_entity_poly.entity_id
_entity_poly.type
_entity_poly.pdbx_seq_one_letter_code
_entity_poly.pdbx_strand_id
1 'polypeptide(L)' 'MLVAELEQPGVLEEISSWKEKWPECFVALSVTEPDKELWIAAETAGADVANRGALPRLFMKG' A
#
# COMPACT_ATOMS: atom_id res chain seq x y z
N MET A 1 -2.84 9.35 -5.88
CA MET A 1 -1.89 8.70 -4.96
C MET A 1 -2.55 8.63 -3.60
N LEU A 2 -2.77 7.43 -3.08
CA LEU A 2 -3.32 7.18 -1.75
C LEU A 2 -2.23 6.52 -0.90
N VAL A 3 -2.15 6.88 0.38
CA VAL A 3 -1.24 6.26 1.34
C VAL A 3 -2.01 5.80 2.56
N ALA A 4 -1.84 4.54 2.94
CA ALA A 4 -2.51 3.93 4.09
C ALA A 4 -1.53 3.07 4.91
N GLU A 5 -1.91 2.74 6.14
CA GLU A 5 -1.15 1.80 6.98
C GLU A 5 -1.60 0.37 6.68
N LEU A 6 -0.64 -0.53 6.43
CA LEU A 6 -0.93 -1.93 6.11
C LEU A 6 -1.53 -2.68 7.29
N GLU A 7 -1.20 -2.26 8.52
CA GLU A 7 -1.73 -2.84 9.75
C GLU A 7 -3.16 -2.39 10.06
N GLN A 8 -3.73 -1.46 9.28
CA GLN A 8 -5.11 -1.06 9.43
C GLN A 8 -6.04 -2.23 9.04
N PRO A 9 -6.93 -2.69 9.94
CA PRO A 9 -7.86 -3.76 9.61
C PRO A 9 -8.74 -3.38 8.42
N GLY A 10 -8.89 -4.30 7.45
CA GLY A 10 -9.72 -4.09 6.26
C GLY A 10 -9.08 -3.30 5.13
N VAL A 11 -7.81 -2.87 5.27
CA VAL A 11 -7.16 -2.01 4.27
C VAL A 11 -7.01 -2.69 2.91
N LEU A 12 -6.78 -4.01 2.87
CA LEU A 12 -6.59 -4.74 1.61
C LEU A 12 -7.90 -4.83 0.80
N GLU A 13 -9.03 -4.99 1.47
CA GLU A 13 -10.36 -4.95 0.86
C GLU A 13 -10.66 -3.55 0.31
N GLU A 14 -10.30 -2.49 1.05
CA GLU A 14 -10.43 -1.11 0.58
C GLU A 14 -9.59 -0.84 -0.68
N ILE A 15 -8.31 -1.27 -0.67
CA ILE A 15 -7.42 -1.14 -1.84
C ILE A 15 -8.01 -1.85 -3.05
N SER A 16 -8.50 -3.07 -2.86
CA SER A 16 -9.11 -3.84 -3.94
C SER A 16 -10.28 -3.04 -4.55
N SER A 17 -11.15 -2.46 -3.72
CA SER A 17 -12.24 -1.61 -4.19
C SER A 17 -11.78 -0.34 -4.93
N TRP A 18 -10.66 0.26 -4.50
CA TRP A 18 -10.09 1.44 -5.14
C TRP A 18 -9.50 1.09 -6.50
N LYS A 19 -8.82 -0.05 -6.62
CA LYS A 19 -8.23 -0.53 -7.88
C LYS A 19 -9.29 -0.96 -8.88
N GLU A 20 -10.40 -1.55 -8.44
CA GLU A 20 -11.55 -1.82 -9.31
C GLU A 20 -12.13 -0.52 -9.90
N LYS A 21 -12.26 0.52 -9.07
CA LYS A 21 -12.85 1.80 -9.48
C LYS A 21 -11.88 2.69 -10.27
N TRP A 22 -10.60 2.63 -9.94
CA TRP A 22 -9.52 3.44 -10.52
C TRP A 22 -8.26 2.57 -10.72
N PRO A 23 -8.20 1.80 -11.82
CA PRO A 23 -7.09 0.87 -12.06
C PRO A 23 -5.70 1.54 -12.04
N GLU A 24 -5.61 2.75 -12.57
CA GLU A 24 -4.37 3.55 -12.66
C GLU A 24 -4.01 4.27 -11.35
N CYS A 25 -4.80 4.12 -10.29
CA CYS A 25 -4.53 4.80 -9.03
C CYS A 25 -3.30 4.18 -8.34
N PHE A 26 -2.26 4.99 -8.12
CA PHE A 26 -1.11 4.60 -7.33
C PHE A 26 -1.46 4.54 -5.83
N VAL A 27 -1.21 3.40 -5.20
CA VAL A 27 -1.48 3.14 -3.78
C VAL A 27 -0.18 2.69 -3.12
N ALA A 28 0.28 3.43 -2.12
CA ALA A 28 1.43 3.06 -1.31
C ALA A 28 0.99 2.67 0.10
N LEU A 29 1.48 1.54 0.61
CA LEU A 29 1.21 1.09 1.98
C LEU A 29 2.44 1.22 2.85
N SER A 30 2.24 1.76 4.05
CA SER A 30 3.25 1.81 5.10
C SER A 30 3.17 0.58 5.98
N VAL A 31 4.29 -0.06 6.28
CA VAL A 31 4.36 -1.10 7.31
C VAL A 31 5.44 -0.78 8.35
N THR A 32 5.15 -1.03 9.63
CA THR A 32 6.04 -0.76 10.77
C THR A 32 7.16 -1.79 10.85
N GLU A 33 6.82 -3.07 10.73
CA GLU A 33 7.78 -4.18 10.69
C GLU A 33 7.63 -4.93 9.37
N PRO A 34 8.74 -5.36 8.72
CA PRO A 34 8.64 -6.15 7.50
C PRO A 34 7.93 -7.48 7.76
N ASP A 35 6.74 -7.64 7.18
CA ASP A 35 5.98 -8.89 7.20
C ASP A 35 5.83 -9.39 5.76
N LYS A 36 6.34 -10.59 5.50
CA LYS A 36 6.37 -11.17 4.15
C LYS A 36 4.98 -11.55 3.63
N GLU A 37 4.10 -12.05 4.50
CA GLU A 37 2.77 -12.47 4.09
C GLU A 37 1.91 -11.26 3.75
N LEU A 38 1.99 -10.21 4.56
CA LEU A 38 1.31 -8.95 4.30
C LEU A 38 1.84 -8.26 3.04
N TRP A 39 3.14 -8.36 2.76
CA TRP A 39 3.73 -7.83 1.53
C TRP A 39 3.15 -8.49 0.28
N ILE A 40 3.09 -9.83 0.27
CA ILE A 40 2.51 -10.60 -0.84
C ILE A 40 1.03 -10.26 -1.03
N ALA A 41 0.29 -10.12 0.07
CA ALA A 41 -1.13 -9.78 0.03
C ALA A 41 -1.38 -8.39 -0.58
N ALA A 42 -0.57 -7.40 -0.22
CA ALA A 42 -0.64 -6.05 -0.77
C ALA A 42 -0.27 -5.98 -2.26
N GLU A 43 0.79 -6.69 -2.68
CA GLU A 43 1.14 -6.80 -4.11
C GLU A 43 0.02 -7.47 -4.91
N THR A 44 -0.60 -8.51 -4.35
CA THR A 44 -1.75 -9.20 -4.97
C THR A 44 -2.96 -8.27 -5.10
N ALA A 45 -3.15 -7.34 -4.16
CA ALA A 45 -4.16 -6.29 -4.21
C ALA A 45 -3.78 -5.12 -5.15
N GLY A 46 -2.59 -5.15 -5.78
CA GLY A 46 -2.11 -4.14 -6.71
C GLY A 46 -1.53 -2.87 -6.06
N ALA A 47 -1.19 -2.93 -4.77
CA ALA A 47 -0.54 -1.83 -4.05
C ALA A 47 0.98 -2.02 -3.95
N ASP A 48 1.69 -0.89 -3.90
CA ASP A 48 3.12 -0.84 -3.61
C ASP A 48 3.34 -0.73 -2.10
N VAL A 49 4.20 -1.57 -1.51
CA VAL A 49 4.48 -1.54 -0.06
C VAL A 49 5.84 -0.90 0.21
N ALA A 50 5.90 -0.09 1.26
CA ALA A 50 7.13 0.47 1.77
C ALA A 50 7.15 0.45 3.31
N ASN A 51 8.33 0.25 3.88
CA ASN A 51 8.51 0.43 5.32
C ASN A 51 8.16 1.87 5.70
N ARG A 52 7.55 2.09 6.88
CA ARG A 52 7.10 3.41 7.34
C ARG A 52 8.21 4.48 7.30
N GLY A 53 9.46 4.10 7.62
CA GLY A 53 10.63 4.98 7.52
C GLY A 53 11.09 5.31 6.09
N ALA A 54 10.63 4.56 5.09
CA ALA A 54 10.94 4.76 3.67
C ALA A 54 9.88 5.59 2.92
N LEU A 55 8.67 5.75 3.47
CA LEU A 55 7.59 6.52 2.85
C LEU A 55 7.97 7.96 2.47
N PRO A 56 8.69 8.75 3.30
CA PRO A 56 9.12 10.10 2.91
C PRO A 56 9.92 10.13 1.61
N ARG A 57 10.58 9.02 1.24
CA ARG A 57 11.38 8.88 0.01
C ARG A 57 10.54 8.56 -1.23
N LEU A 58 9.33 8.01 -1.08
CA LEU A 58 8.40 7.80 -2.20
C LEU A 58 7.80 9.13 -2.69
N PHE A 59 7.52 10.06 -1.79
CA PHE A 59 6.97 11.38 -2.13
C PHE A 59 7.98 12.35 -2.76
N MET A 60 9.28 12.08 -2.66
CA MET A 60 10.34 12.95 -3.21
C MET A 60 10.74 12.62 -4.66
N LYS A 61 10.03 11.69 -5.32
CA LYS A 61 10.25 11.32 -6.73
C LYS A 61 9.10 11.76 -7.66
N GLY A 62 8.40 12.84 -7.29
CA GLY A 62 7.45 13.55 -8.14
C GLY A 62 8.10 14.70 -8.89
#